data_AF-A0A2W5ZRQ4-F1
#
_entry.id   AF-A0A2W5ZRQ4-F1
#
_cell.length_a   1.000
_cell.length_b   1.000
_cell.length_c   1.000
_cell.angle_alpha   90.00
_cell.angle_beta   90.00
_cell.angle_gamma   90.00
#
_symmetry.space_group_name_H-M   'P 1'
#
loop_
_entity.id
_entity.type
_entity.pdbx_description
1 polymer ?
#
loop_
_entity_poly.entity_id
_entity_poly.type
_entity_poly.pdbx_seq_one_letter_code
_entity_poly.pdbx_strand_id
1 'polypeptide(L)'
;MTLAVVICGLLFLEEVGVPLPFAPGDLLLAIAGIAVAAGKVPAPMMVGLTLASIVGGALLGREIFALLGWPRVMRLAERLHARAPLERASQMLERNGWRAVFTARLIPGLRVHTTQVAGLNRMPRLEFLAGLVPAAAVYVGAFFGLGFAFGRPILAVIHDAERQALYVIGVVVVAAILMLWLRRRAQRTLESLGGWSGILKFRPGGAGVALIPVCIGLNVTGHAIAVALRLPLFGDSIGTVLGAVLGGPWVGASIGLITNFVSSNTVDPIAAPYAVVSVAIGFGAGLVGYLDQRRRLADWIALWSVCFLLASLFSTPLNLLLNGGKSGVPLGDALYSYLAGILHLPTFLASFLAEAAIDVPDKLITVLAALLIYRALPTRATEQAAVELDIGRAFVFVFRSPHRLARLLVAALCLLFFWLLVPLFLLAGYAVAVARMAHAGDHQLPGWDHLGEKLRDGLMITGLFVVWNLPGLLLGVPTDLAASGASGTGAGGAGQDLLNRAFGVLATLGGLWSLVVLILQPAIWGQYLQGGFGAALNLGGVLRRVRYNAGLTIVVGALAIVLGALAVSGFVTLIGGLVTLPFAALVSAHLFGSYSRLTDGAAAVARPAAVPA
;
A
#
# COMPACT_ATOMS: atom_id res chain seq x y z
N MET A 1 5.37 6.19 40.95
CA MET A 1 4.38 7.15 41.49
C MET A 1 4.10 8.30 40.52
N THR A 2 5.09 9.08 40.08
CA THR A 2 4.90 10.23 39.16
C THR A 2 4.16 9.88 37.86
N LEU A 3 4.51 8.75 37.22
CA LEU A 3 3.87 8.28 35.99
C LEU A 3 2.36 7.99 36.19
N ALA A 4 2.00 7.33 37.31
CA ALA A 4 0.61 7.00 37.61
C ALA A 4 -0.22 8.27 37.84
N VAL A 5 0.35 9.27 38.52
CA VAL A 5 -0.30 10.56 38.76
C VAL A 5 -0.52 11.33 37.45
N VAL A 6 0.46 11.33 36.55
CA VAL A 6 0.33 12.00 35.24
C VAL A 6 -0.72 11.31 34.36
N ILE A 7 -0.69 9.99 34.26
CA ILE A 7 -1.66 9.22 33.48
C ILE A 7 -3.08 9.43 34.03
N CYS A 8 -3.25 9.26 35.35
CA CYS A 8 -4.55 9.42 35.99
C CYS A 8 -5.05 10.87 35.95
N GLY A 9 -4.15 11.85 35.97
CA GLY A 9 -4.49 13.28 35.84
C GLY A 9 -4.93 13.67 34.42
N LEU A 10 -4.25 13.16 33.39
CA LEU A 10 -4.64 13.36 31.99
C LEU A 10 -5.96 12.65 31.67
N LEU A 11 -6.12 11.41 32.15
CA LEU A 11 -7.37 10.65 32.03
C LEU A 11 -8.53 11.37 32.73
N PHE A 12 -8.29 11.94 33.91
CA PHE A 12 -9.28 12.74 34.62
C PHE A 12 -9.69 13.98 33.80
N LEU A 13 -8.73 14.72 33.25
CA LEU A 13 -8.99 15.91 32.43
C LEU A 13 -9.81 15.62 31.18
N GLU A 14 -9.51 14.51 30.50
CA GLU A 14 -10.29 14.06 29.33
C GLU A 14 -11.73 13.69 29.72
N GLU A 15 -11.90 12.97 30.84
CA GLU A 15 -13.21 12.52 31.34
C GLU A 15 -14.07 13.66 31.88
N VAL A 16 -13.46 14.77 32.29
CA VAL A 16 -14.13 16.04 32.57
C VAL A 16 -14.79 16.63 31.31
N GLY A 17 -14.39 16.18 30.11
CA GLY A 17 -14.98 16.58 28.83
C GLY A 17 -14.14 17.58 28.05
N VAL A 18 -12.86 17.76 28.41
CA VAL A 18 -11.88 18.54 27.65
C VAL A 18 -11.32 17.64 26.53
N PRO A 19 -11.56 17.95 25.25
CA PRO A 19 -10.98 17.16 24.17
C PRO A 19 -9.47 17.43 24.13
N LEU A 20 -8.67 16.48 24.62
CA LEU A 20 -7.21 16.53 24.53
C LEU A 20 -6.78 15.95 23.17
N PRO A 21 -6.30 16.77 22.21
CA PRO A 21 -6.01 16.30 20.85
C PRO A 21 -4.76 15.41 20.74
N PHE A 22 -3.95 15.35 21.80
CA PHE A 22 -2.63 14.69 21.80
C PHE A 22 -2.57 13.38 22.61
N ALA A 23 -3.61 13.02 23.36
CA ALA A 23 -3.62 11.80 24.18
C ALA A 23 -5.04 11.22 24.28
N PRO A 24 -5.44 10.30 23.38
CA PRO A 24 -6.68 9.56 23.50
C PRO A 24 -6.66 8.71 24.78
N GLY A 25 -7.74 8.69 25.57
CA GLY A 25 -7.78 7.98 26.85
C GLY A 25 -7.51 6.48 26.77
N ASP A 26 -7.80 5.89 25.62
CA ASP A 26 -7.60 4.48 25.30
C ASP A 26 -6.10 4.15 25.28
N LEU A 27 -5.32 5.09 24.75
CA LEU A 27 -3.86 5.02 24.73
C LEU A 27 -3.30 5.18 26.15
N LEU A 28 -3.86 6.09 26.96
CA LEU A 28 -3.46 6.26 28.37
C LEU A 28 -3.74 5.02 29.21
N LEU A 29 -4.86 4.34 29.00
CA LEU A 29 -5.22 3.08 29.65
C LEU A 29 -4.30 1.92 29.22
N ALA A 30 -3.96 1.85 27.93
CA ALA A 30 -2.98 0.88 27.44
C ALA A 30 -1.58 1.13 28.05
N ILE A 31 -1.13 2.39 28.10
CA ILE A 31 0.15 2.78 28.74
C ILE A 31 0.13 2.46 30.24
N ALA A 32 -1.00 2.64 30.93
CA ALA A 32 -1.16 2.25 32.32
C ALA A 32 -0.98 0.72 32.53
N GLY A 33 -1.55 -0.09 31.63
CA GLY A 33 -1.38 -1.54 31.63
C GLY A 33 0.08 -1.97 31.41
N ILE A 34 0.77 -1.32 30.47
CA ILE A 34 2.20 -1.54 30.20
C ILE A 34 3.07 -1.17 31.41
N ALA A 35 2.77 -0.05 32.07
CA ALA A 35 3.49 0.40 33.27
C ALA A 35 3.37 -0.57 34.44
N VAL A 36 2.23 -1.24 34.56
CA VAL A 36 1.99 -2.30 35.56
C VAL A 36 2.69 -3.60 35.16
N ALA A 37 2.67 -3.97 33.87
CA ALA A 37 3.43 -5.11 33.35
C ALA A 37 4.96 -4.94 33.54
N ALA A 38 5.44 -3.68 33.53
CA ALA A 38 6.82 -3.30 33.82
C ALA A 38 7.20 -3.36 35.31
N GLY A 39 6.26 -3.68 36.20
CA GLY A 39 6.49 -3.68 37.65
C GLY A 39 6.69 -2.27 38.26
N LYS A 40 6.47 -1.20 37.49
CA LYS A 40 6.68 0.19 37.97
C LYS A 40 5.58 0.66 38.93
N VAL A 41 4.40 0.02 38.89
CA VAL A 41 3.22 0.36 39.70
C VAL A 41 2.44 -0.92 40.04
N PRO A 42 1.99 -1.12 41.30
CA PRO A 42 1.14 -2.25 41.64
C PRO A 42 -0.21 -2.20 40.92
N ALA A 43 -0.62 -3.33 40.32
CA ALA A 43 -1.85 -3.47 39.54
C ALA A 43 -3.14 -2.99 40.26
N PRO A 44 -3.44 -3.40 41.51
CA PRO A 44 -4.67 -2.97 42.17
C PRO A 44 -4.71 -1.46 42.40
N MET A 45 -3.55 -0.83 42.63
CA MET A 45 -3.48 0.62 42.81
C MET A 45 -3.74 1.37 41.51
N MET A 46 -3.15 0.91 40.39
CA MET A 46 -3.35 1.56 39.09
C MET A 46 -4.79 1.43 38.59
N VAL A 47 -5.41 0.25 38.76
CA VAL A 47 -6.82 0.02 38.41
C VAL A 47 -7.75 0.86 39.29
N GLY A 48 -7.47 0.93 40.59
CA GLY A 48 -8.23 1.77 41.52
C GLY A 48 -8.16 3.26 41.16
N LEU A 49 -6.95 3.77 40.87
CA LEU A 49 -6.74 5.17 40.50
C LEU A 49 -7.36 5.53 39.15
N THR A 50 -7.27 4.66 38.14
CA THR A 50 -7.88 4.90 36.83
C THR A 50 -9.41 4.89 36.90
N LEU A 51 -10.01 3.95 37.65
CA LEU A 51 -11.45 3.96 37.89
C LEU A 51 -11.89 5.22 38.66
N ALA A 52 -11.14 5.63 39.69
CA ALA A 52 -11.40 6.84 40.44
C ALA A 52 -11.31 8.10 39.55
N SER A 53 -10.32 8.17 38.65
CA SER A 53 -10.18 9.25 37.69
C SER A 53 -11.33 9.31 36.68
N ILE A 54 -11.76 8.16 36.15
CA ILE A 54 -12.87 8.09 35.18
C ILE A 54 -14.18 8.52 35.83
N VAL A 55 -14.47 8.02 37.04
CA VAL A 55 -15.71 8.33 37.74
C VAL A 55 -15.70 9.77 38.25
N GLY A 56 -14.59 10.20 38.86
CA GLY A 56 -14.43 11.55 39.39
C GLY A 56 -14.46 12.62 38.29
N GLY A 57 -13.74 12.39 37.18
CA GLY A 57 -13.70 13.29 36.04
C GLY A 57 -15.07 13.43 35.38
N ALA A 58 -15.74 12.30 35.13
CA ALA A 58 -17.07 12.32 34.52
C ALA A 58 -18.14 12.97 35.43
N LEU A 59 -18.09 12.76 36.75
CA LEU A 59 -19.00 13.45 37.67
C LEU A 59 -18.75 14.96 37.70
N LEU A 60 -17.50 15.39 37.76
CA LEU A 60 -17.13 16.80 37.77
C LEU A 60 -17.49 17.48 36.44
N GLY A 61 -17.20 16.83 35.31
CA GLY A 61 -17.60 17.30 33.98
C GLY A 61 -19.11 17.47 33.87
N ARG A 62 -19.88 16.49 34.34
CA ARG A 62 -21.34 16.55 34.35
C ARG A 62 -21.89 17.77 35.11
N GLU A 63 -21.35 18.06 36.30
CA GLU A 63 -21.77 19.23 37.08
C GLU A 63 -21.35 20.55 36.39
N ILE A 64 -20.15 20.61 35.79
CA ILE A 64 -19.70 21.75 34.99
C ILE A 64 -20.64 22.02 33.81
N PHE A 65 -21.00 20.99 33.04
CA PHE A 65 -21.88 21.15 31.88
C PHE A 65 -23.34 21.40 32.27
N ALA A 66 -23.79 20.94 33.45
CA ALA A 66 -25.08 21.31 34.03
C ALA A 66 -25.15 22.81 34.38
N LEU A 67 -24.03 23.41 34.79
CA LEU A 67 -23.90 24.84 35.11
C LEU A 67 -23.73 25.72 33.86
N LEU A 68 -23.04 25.24 32.81
CA LEU A 68 -22.85 26.01 31.57
C LEU A 68 -24.15 26.17 30.77
N GLY A 69 -25.02 25.16 30.77
CA GLY A 69 -26.30 25.17 30.07
C GLY A 69 -26.20 25.06 28.54
N TRP A 70 -27.29 24.61 27.92
CA TRP A 70 -27.41 24.31 26.48
C TRP A 70 -26.94 25.45 25.56
N PRO A 71 -27.30 26.74 25.79
CA PRO A 71 -27.00 27.82 24.86
C PRO A 71 -25.50 28.18 24.76
N ARG A 72 -24.70 27.85 25.78
CA ARG A 72 -23.25 28.14 25.80
C ARG A 72 -22.46 26.98 25.22
N VAL A 73 -22.85 25.75 25.53
CA VAL A 73 -22.20 24.55 24.98
C VAL A 73 -22.45 24.43 23.48
N MET A 74 -23.67 24.72 23.00
CA MET A 74 -23.97 24.65 21.56
C MET A 74 -23.17 25.68 20.74
N ARG A 75 -22.97 26.90 21.27
CA ARG A 75 -22.10 27.91 20.65
C ARG A 75 -20.63 27.47 20.56
N LEU A 76 -20.14 26.71 21.55
CA LEU A 76 -18.79 26.17 21.54
C LEU A 76 -18.69 24.95 20.61
N ALA A 77 -19.71 24.10 20.60
CA ALA A 77 -19.81 22.93 19.73
C ALA A 77 -19.91 23.30 18.24
N GLU A 78 -20.58 24.41 17.90
CA GLU A 78 -20.61 24.95 16.53
C GLU A 78 -19.24 25.46 16.08
N ARG A 79 -18.50 26.16 16.96
CA ARG A 79 -17.12 26.59 16.67
C ARG A 79 -16.16 25.42 16.47
N LEU A 80 -16.39 24.31 17.16
CA LEU A 80 -15.56 23.10 17.13
C LEU A 80 -16.10 22.01 16.18
N HIS A 81 -17.13 22.30 15.37
CA HIS A 81 -17.78 21.34 14.46
C HIS A 81 -18.29 20.04 15.13
N ALA A 82 -18.56 20.06 16.44
CA ALA A 82 -18.96 18.91 17.25
C ALA A 82 -20.48 18.80 17.48
N ARG A 83 -21.29 19.56 16.73
CA ARG A 83 -22.75 19.61 16.88
C ARG A 83 -23.45 18.28 16.63
N ALA A 84 -23.13 17.60 15.52
CA ALA A 84 -23.77 16.34 15.15
C ALA A 84 -23.48 15.18 16.15
N PRO A 85 -22.25 15.00 16.66
CA PRO A 85 -21.99 14.06 17.76
C PRO A 85 -22.76 14.38 19.04
N LEU A 86 -22.88 15.67 19.40
CA LEU A 86 -23.59 16.12 20.60
C LEU A 86 -25.10 15.83 20.51
N GLU A 87 -25.72 16.11 19.37
CA GLU A 87 -27.14 15.84 19.10
C GLU A 87 -27.44 14.33 19.03
N ARG A 88 -26.54 13.51 18.48
CA ARG A 88 -26.69 12.04 18.53
C ARG A 88 -26.62 11.51 19.95
N ALA A 89 -25.68 12.01 20.74
CA ALA A 89 -25.57 11.63 22.14
C ALA A 89 -26.81 12.06 22.94
N SER A 90 -27.39 13.24 22.67
CA SER A 90 -28.66 13.66 23.32
C SER A 90 -29.83 12.76 22.96
N GLN A 91 -30.01 12.43 21.68
CA GLN A 91 -31.06 11.52 21.22
C GLN A 91 -30.92 10.10 21.80
N MET A 92 -29.68 9.62 21.99
CA MET A 92 -29.45 8.32 22.64
C MET A 92 -29.79 8.37 24.12
N LEU A 93 -29.36 9.41 24.84
CA LEU A 93 -29.63 9.56 26.28
C LEU A 93 -31.11 9.76 26.60
N GLU A 94 -31.87 10.45 25.74
CA GLU A 94 -33.32 10.65 25.90
C GLU A 94 -34.15 9.37 25.82
N ARG A 95 -33.69 8.35 25.08
CA ARG A 95 -34.47 7.13 24.85
C ARG A 95 -34.40 6.15 26.01
N ASN A 96 -33.21 5.93 26.61
CA ASN A 96 -32.96 4.78 27.50
C ASN A 96 -32.10 5.09 28.76
N GLY A 97 -31.91 6.35 29.15
CA GLY A 97 -31.33 6.70 30.47
C GLY A 97 -29.96 6.05 30.76
N TRP A 98 -29.83 5.30 31.86
CA TRP A 98 -28.58 4.62 32.25
C TRP A 98 -28.04 3.64 31.19
N ARG A 99 -28.92 2.93 30.47
CA ARG A 99 -28.51 2.00 29.39
C ARG A 99 -27.90 2.76 28.21
N ALA A 100 -28.42 3.95 27.93
CA ALA A 100 -27.88 4.81 26.90
C ALA A 100 -26.47 5.29 27.27
N VAL A 101 -26.24 5.69 28.52
CA VAL A 101 -24.90 6.05 29.03
C VAL A 101 -23.92 4.90 28.86
N PHE A 102 -24.33 3.67 29.20
CA PHE A 102 -23.51 2.47 29.01
C PHE A 102 -23.13 2.28 27.53
N THR A 103 -24.11 2.25 26.63
CA THR A 103 -23.85 2.04 25.19
C THR A 103 -23.04 3.16 24.54
N ALA A 104 -23.32 4.42 24.87
CA ALA A 104 -22.66 5.55 24.26
C ALA A 104 -21.19 5.70 24.73
N ARG A 105 -20.85 5.18 25.92
CA ARG A 105 -19.46 5.11 26.39
C ARG A 105 -18.62 4.02 25.74
N LEU A 106 -19.25 2.98 25.20
CA LEU A 106 -18.56 1.91 24.46
C LEU A 106 -18.34 2.26 22.99
N ILE A 107 -19.01 3.28 22.46
CA ILE A 107 -18.85 3.73 21.07
C ILE A 107 -17.74 4.79 20.98
N PRO A 108 -16.66 4.54 20.20
CA PRO A 108 -15.59 5.50 20.01
C PRO A 108 -16.10 6.86 19.49
N GLY A 109 -15.60 7.95 20.07
CA GLY A 109 -15.98 9.31 19.70
C GLY A 109 -17.29 9.83 20.31
N LEU A 110 -18.19 8.97 20.80
CA LEU A 110 -19.38 9.41 21.55
C LEU A 110 -19.13 9.48 23.07
N ARG A 111 -18.15 8.74 23.56
CA ARG A 111 -17.76 8.62 24.98
C ARG A 111 -17.58 9.97 25.69
N VAL A 112 -16.77 10.88 25.15
CA VAL A 112 -16.49 12.20 25.77
C VAL A 112 -17.75 13.08 25.78
N HIS A 113 -18.60 12.95 24.76
CA HIS A 113 -19.85 13.71 24.65
C HIS A 113 -20.94 13.20 25.61
N THR A 114 -20.85 11.97 26.12
CA THR A 114 -21.83 11.43 27.08
C THR A 114 -21.87 12.25 28.38
N THR A 115 -20.71 12.62 28.92
CA THR A 115 -20.59 13.46 30.12
C THR A 115 -21.16 14.87 29.89
N GLN A 116 -20.90 15.43 28.71
CA GLN A 116 -21.38 16.76 28.30
C GLN A 116 -22.91 16.77 28.23
N VAL A 117 -23.49 15.80 27.52
CA VAL A 117 -24.94 15.68 27.33
C VAL A 117 -25.65 15.30 28.63
N ALA A 118 -25.08 14.41 29.45
CA ALA A 118 -25.66 14.04 30.74
C ALA A 118 -25.74 15.24 31.70
N GLY A 119 -24.75 16.13 31.68
CA GLY A 119 -24.76 17.38 32.43
C GLY A 119 -25.82 18.36 31.91
N LEU A 120 -25.85 18.54 30.59
CA LEU A 120 -26.82 19.41 29.91
C LEU A 120 -28.28 19.01 30.17
N ASN A 121 -28.57 17.72 30.20
CA ASN A 121 -29.91 17.17 30.47
C ASN A 121 -30.23 17.04 31.97
N ARG A 122 -29.33 17.49 32.87
CA ARG A 122 -29.45 17.38 34.34
C ARG A 122 -29.83 15.98 34.82
N MET A 123 -29.22 14.97 34.21
CA MET A 123 -29.47 13.57 34.55
C MET A 123 -29.15 13.31 36.04
N PRO A 124 -29.95 12.52 36.78
CA PRO A 124 -29.67 12.23 38.19
C PRO A 124 -28.36 11.44 38.39
N ARG A 125 -27.64 11.70 39.49
CA ARG A 125 -26.29 11.15 39.78
C ARG A 125 -26.24 9.64 39.73
N LEU A 126 -27.24 9.01 40.34
CA LEU A 126 -27.34 7.56 40.45
C LEU A 126 -27.57 6.90 39.10
N GLU A 127 -28.38 7.51 38.23
CA GLU A 127 -28.68 6.96 36.91
C GLU A 127 -27.49 7.09 35.95
N PHE A 128 -26.76 8.21 36.03
CA PHE A 128 -25.50 8.37 35.30
C PHE A 128 -24.47 7.34 35.76
N LEU A 129 -24.26 7.20 37.07
CA LEU A 129 -23.31 6.25 37.65
C LEU A 129 -23.65 4.79 37.32
N ALA A 130 -24.94 4.44 37.32
CA ALA A 130 -25.41 3.10 36.96
C ALA A 130 -25.05 2.69 35.53
N GLY A 131 -24.96 3.63 34.59
CA GLY A 131 -24.43 3.38 33.25
C GLY A 131 -22.90 3.53 33.15
N LEU A 132 -22.33 4.47 33.92
CA LEU A 132 -20.93 4.87 33.89
C LEU A 132 -19.98 3.76 34.37
N VAL A 133 -20.31 3.18 35.53
CA VAL A 133 -19.43 2.26 36.26
C VAL A 133 -19.29 0.92 35.53
N PRO A 134 -20.38 0.27 35.05
CA PRO A 134 -20.24 -0.95 34.26
C PRO A 134 -19.51 -0.71 32.94
N ALA A 135 -19.75 0.43 32.27
CA ALA A 135 -19.04 0.78 31.06
C ALA A 135 -17.54 0.98 31.32
N ALA A 136 -17.19 1.71 32.39
CA ALA A 136 -15.80 1.92 32.79
C ALA A 136 -15.09 0.61 33.15
N ALA A 137 -15.77 -0.32 33.83
CA ALA A 137 -15.21 -1.62 34.17
C ALA A 137 -14.88 -2.46 32.91
N VAL A 138 -15.79 -2.51 31.94
CA VAL A 138 -15.55 -3.18 30.64
C VAL A 138 -14.42 -2.50 29.88
N TYR A 139 -14.40 -1.17 29.87
CA TYR A 139 -13.43 -0.38 29.14
C TYR A 139 -12.01 -0.47 29.69
N VAL A 140 -11.87 -0.31 31.00
CA VAL A 140 -10.61 -0.50 31.72
C VAL A 140 -10.18 -1.95 31.55
N GLY A 141 -11.06 -2.93 31.78
CA GLY A 141 -10.74 -4.35 31.59
C GLY A 141 -10.18 -4.67 30.20
N ALA A 142 -10.79 -4.13 29.15
CA ALA A 142 -10.32 -4.32 27.77
C ALA A 142 -8.96 -3.65 27.51
N PHE A 143 -8.84 -2.34 27.65
CA PHE A 143 -7.63 -1.61 27.23
C PHE A 143 -6.46 -1.76 28.20
N PHE A 144 -6.73 -1.79 29.51
CA PHE A 144 -5.71 -2.07 30.52
C PHE A 144 -5.24 -3.53 30.43
N GLY A 145 -6.18 -4.47 30.21
CA GLY A 145 -5.86 -5.89 30.03
C GLY A 145 -5.01 -6.14 28.78
N LEU A 146 -5.33 -5.48 27.66
CA LEU A 146 -4.50 -5.48 26.45
C LEU A 146 -3.10 -4.90 26.76
N GLY A 147 -3.00 -3.73 27.37
CA GLY A 147 -1.72 -3.12 27.73
C GLY A 147 -0.86 -3.98 28.67
N PHE A 148 -1.49 -4.69 29.62
CA PHE A 148 -0.80 -5.60 30.54
C PHE A 148 -0.33 -6.88 29.83
N ALA A 149 -1.15 -7.46 28.95
CA ALA A 149 -0.83 -8.67 28.19
C ALA A 149 0.28 -8.46 27.16
N PHE A 150 0.28 -7.30 26.47
CA PHE A 150 1.29 -6.94 25.47
C PHE A 150 2.50 -6.17 26.05
N GLY A 151 2.43 -5.76 27.32
CA GLY A 151 3.46 -4.92 27.94
C GLY A 151 4.84 -5.57 28.05
N ARG A 152 4.90 -6.88 28.38
CA ARG A 152 6.18 -7.60 28.51
C ARG A 152 6.95 -7.72 27.17
N PRO A 153 6.32 -8.09 26.04
CA PRO A 153 6.94 -8.01 24.71
C PRO A 153 7.38 -6.59 24.32
N ILE A 154 6.56 -5.58 24.63
CA ILE A 154 6.84 -4.17 24.29
C ILE A 154 8.05 -3.62 25.08
N LEU A 155 8.19 -3.98 26.36
CA LEU A 155 9.30 -3.54 27.22
C LEU A 155 10.66 -4.13 26.83
N ALA A 156 10.68 -5.31 26.20
CA ALA A 156 11.89 -5.92 25.66
C ALA A 156 12.43 -5.16 24.43
N VAL A 157 11.57 -4.42 23.72
CA VAL A 157 11.94 -3.58 22.55
C VAL A 157 12.25 -2.13 22.97
N ILE A 158 11.69 -1.65 24.10
CA ILE A 158 11.84 -0.26 24.55
C ILE A 158 13.27 0.10 25.00
N HIS A 159 14.07 -0.85 25.50
CA HIS A 159 15.43 -0.55 25.96
C HIS A 159 16.38 -0.12 24.83
N ASP A 160 16.06 -0.43 23.56
CA ASP A 160 16.77 0.08 22.37
C ASP A 160 16.09 1.31 21.73
N ALA A 161 14.87 1.66 22.14
CA ALA A 161 13.98 2.57 21.40
C ALA A 161 13.91 4.03 21.92
N GLU A 162 14.47 4.36 23.09
CA GLU A 162 14.41 5.74 23.62
C GLU A 162 15.13 6.76 22.71
N ARG A 163 16.14 6.33 21.95
CA ARG A 163 16.82 7.17 20.95
C ARG A 163 16.05 7.27 19.62
N GLN A 164 15.25 6.25 19.29
CA GLN A 164 14.59 6.09 17.99
C GLN A 164 13.29 6.89 17.90
N ALA A 165 12.54 7.03 19.00
CA ALA A 165 11.33 7.86 19.04
C ALA A 165 11.61 9.35 18.75
N LEU A 166 12.77 9.87 19.17
CA LEU A 166 13.22 11.24 18.87
C LEU A 166 13.55 11.44 17.39
N TYR A 167 14.10 10.43 16.70
CA TYR A 167 14.36 10.51 15.26
C TYR A 167 13.06 10.48 14.43
N VAL A 168 12.05 9.70 14.85
CA VAL A 168 10.73 9.68 14.19
C VAL A 168 10.06 11.05 14.26
N ILE A 169 10.08 11.69 15.43
CA ILE A 169 9.56 13.05 15.60
C ILE A 169 10.37 14.05 14.75
N GLY A 170 11.70 13.89 14.70
CA GLY A 170 12.58 14.70 13.84
C GLY A 170 12.28 14.57 12.34
N VAL A 171 12.08 13.35 11.84
CA VAL A 171 11.73 13.08 10.43
C VAL A 171 10.36 13.65 10.07
N VAL A 172 9.36 13.52 10.96
CA VAL A 172 8.03 14.10 10.75
C VAL A 172 8.07 15.63 10.68
N VAL A 173 8.86 16.28 11.54
CA VAL A 173 9.05 17.73 11.54
C VAL A 173 9.81 18.20 10.29
N VAL A 174 10.87 17.49 9.88
CA VAL A 174 11.63 17.81 8.65
C VAL A 174 10.77 17.60 7.40
N ALA A 175 9.98 16.52 7.34
CA ALA A 175 9.03 16.27 6.26
C ALA A 175 7.95 17.37 6.18
N ALA A 176 7.45 17.86 7.32
CA ALA A 176 6.52 18.98 7.39
C ALA A 176 7.15 20.32 6.93
N ILE A 177 8.43 20.55 7.24
CA ILE A 177 9.17 21.74 6.81
C ILE A 177 9.47 21.69 5.30
N LEU A 178 9.94 20.54 4.78
CA LEU A 178 10.14 20.30 3.35
C LEU A 178 8.82 20.46 2.58
N MET A 179 7.71 19.96 3.14
CA MET A 179 6.36 20.13 2.62
C MET A 179 5.96 21.61 2.51
N LEU A 180 6.23 22.43 3.53
CA LEU A 180 5.96 23.88 3.49
C LEU A 180 6.86 24.62 2.48
N TRP A 181 8.08 24.12 2.27
CA TRP A 181 9.05 24.71 1.34
C TRP A 181 8.76 24.36 -0.12
N LEU A 182 8.43 23.09 -0.41
CA LEU A 182 8.05 22.60 -1.74
C LEU A 182 6.72 23.18 -2.22
N ARG A 183 5.81 23.53 -1.30
CA ARG A 183 4.54 24.23 -1.60
C ARG A 183 4.73 25.52 -2.40
N ARG A 184 5.84 26.24 -2.22
CA ARG A 184 6.11 27.49 -2.96
C ARG A 184 6.67 27.25 -4.37
N ARG A 185 7.29 26.09 -4.60
CA ARG A 185 8.01 25.78 -5.85
C ARG A 185 7.19 24.89 -6.80
N ALA A 186 6.33 24.03 -6.26
CA ALA A 186 5.46 23.12 -7.01
C ALA A 186 4.21 23.79 -7.64
N GLN A 187 4.03 25.10 -7.44
CA GLN A 187 2.92 25.90 -7.98
C GLN A 187 2.90 25.99 -9.51
N ARG A 188 3.91 25.48 -10.23
CA ARG A 188 4.09 25.69 -11.68
C ARG A 188 3.93 24.44 -12.56
N THR A 189 3.71 23.24 -12.01
CA THR A 189 3.92 21.99 -12.79
C THR A 189 2.80 20.93 -12.70
N LEU A 190 1.71 21.17 -11.95
CA LEU A 190 0.71 20.14 -11.61
C LEU A 190 -0.71 20.42 -12.16
N GLU A 191 -0.81 20.99 -13.35
CA GLU A 191 -2.09 21.36 -14.00
C GLU A 191 -2.63 20.31 -15.01
N SER A 192 -2.03 19.11 -15.13
CA SER A 192 -2.44 18.10 -16.14
C SER A 192 -2.63 16.68 -15.60
N LEU A 193 -3.20 16.56 -14.40
CA LEU A 193 -3.57 15.26 -13.81
C LEU A 193 -4.75 14.65 -14.58
N GLY A 194 -4.45 13.74 -15.52
CA GLY A 194 -5.47 12.85 -16.07
C GLY A 194 -6.03 11.95 -14.98
N GLY A 195 -7.35 11.93 -14.85
CA GLY A 195 -8.07 11.15 -13.84
C GLY A 195 -8.91 10.02 -14.45
N TRP A 196 -9.23 8.99 -13.67
CA TRP A 196 -10.01 7.83 -14.09
C TRP A 196 -11.51 8.14 -14.28
N SER A 197 -12.19 7.39 -15.16
CA SER A 197 -13.67 7.36 -15.21
C SER A 197 -14.29 6.04 -14.73
N GLY A 198 -13.49 4.98 -14.49
CA GLY A 198 -13.96 3.62 -14.14
C GLY A 198 -12.95 2.75 -13.36
N ILE A 199 -13.40 1.68 -12.66
CA ILE A 199 -12.52 0.70 -11.94
C ILE A 199 -11.46 0.06 -12.87
N LEU A 200 -11.81 -0.10 -14.15
CA LEU A 200 -11.00 -0.77 -15.17
C LEU A 200 -10.68 0.15 -16.35
N LYS A 201 -10.88 1.47 -16.23
CA LYS A 201 -10.74 2.40 -17.35
C LYS A 201 -9.78 3.54 -17.04
N PHE A 202 -8.59 3.48 -17.63
CA PHE A 202 -7.50 4.42 -17.39
C PHE A 202 -7.51 5.55 -18.41
N ARG A 203 -7.54 6.81 -17.94
CA ARG A 203 -7.32 7.97 -18.82
C ARG A 203 -5.84 8.36 -18.81
N PRO A 204 -5.20 8.37 -19.98
CA PRO A 204 -3.84 8.86 -20.12
C PRO A 204 -3.75 10.37 -19.87
N GLY A 205 -3.10 10.80 -18.80
CA GLY A 205 -2.71 12.21 -18.59
C GLY A 205 -1.24 12.33 -18.18
N GLY A 206 -0.54 13.32 -18.73
CA GLY A 206 0.91 13.49 -18.61
C GLY A 206 1.46 13.69 -17.20
N ALA A 207 0.65 14.14 -16.23
CA ALA A 207 1.13 14.35 -14.85
C ALA A 207 1.13 13.06 -13.97
N GLY A 208 0.41 12.00 -14.35
CA GLY A 208 0.50 10.70 -13.66
C GLY A 208 1.89 10.06 -13.76
N VAL A 209 2.65 10.46 -14.79
CA VAL A 209 4.03 10.03 -15.05
C VAL A 209 5.01 10.58 -14.00
N ALA A 210 4.89 11.87 -13.66
CA ALA A 210 5.84 12.52 -12.75
C ALA A 210 5.60 12.11 -11.29
N LEU A 211 4.37 11.70 -10.95
CA LEU A 211 4.00 11.26 -9.62
C LEU A 211 4.58 9.89 -9.27
N ILE A 212 4.66 8.97 -10.23
CA ILE A 212 5.11 7.59 -9.98
C ILE A 212 6.55 7.53 -9.43
N PRO A 213 7.57 8.17 -10.06
CA PRO A 213 8.93 8.20 -9.52
C PRO A 213 9.02 8.88 -8.16
N VAL A 214 8.22 9.92 -7.92
CA VAL A 214 8.17 10.62 -6.63
C VAL A 214 7.60 9.71 -5.54
N CYS A 215 6.51 9.00 -5.84
CA CYS A 215 5.91 8.02 -4.94
C CYS A 215 6.85 6.84 -4.65
N ILE A 216 7.54 6.31 -5.66
CA ILE A 216 8.58 5.28 -5.46
C ILE A 216 9.70 5.83 -4.57
N GLY A 217 10.19 7.05 -4.84
CA GLY A 217 11.20 7.70 -4.02
C GLY A 217 10.77 7.92 -2.58
N LEU A 218 9.50 8.30 -2.35
CA LEU A 218 8.93 8.42 -1.00
C LEU A 218 8.94 7.08 -0.26
N ASN A 219 8.55 6.00 -0.93
CA ASN A 219 8.53 4.68 -0.32
C ASN A 219 9.94 4.17 0.01
N VAL A 220 10.87 4.24 -0.96
CA VAL A 220 12.27 3.81 -0.75
C VAL A 220 12.91 4.62 0.38
N THR A 221 12.64 5.93 0.43
CA THR A 221 13.13 6.80 1.50
C THR A 221 12.52 6.46 2.84
N GLY A 222 11.20 6.27 2.91
CA GLY A 222 10.51 5.88 4.13
C GLY A 222 11.00 4.54 4.67
N HIS A 223 11.18 3.57 3.78
CA HIS A 223 11.73 2.25 4.10
C HIS A 223 13.18 2.33 4.57
N ALA A 224 14.04 3.07 3.86
CA ALA A 224 15.44 3.27 4.26
C ALA A 224 15.56 3.95 5.64
N ILE A 225 14.69 4.92 5.95
CA ILE A 225 14.63 5.56 7.27
C ILE A 225 14.17 4.55 8.33
N ALA A 226 13.15 3.75 8.04
CA ALA A 226 12.65 2.73 8.95
C ALA A 226 13.73 1.70 9.30
N VAL A 227 14.47 1.21 8.29
CA VAL A 227 15.57 0.26 8.48
C VAL A 227 16.76 0.91 9.21
N ALA A 228 17.20 2.10 8.78
CA ALA A 228 18.36 2.78 9.37
C ALA A 228 18.15 3.13 10.84
N LEU A 229 16.93 3.52 11.21
CA LEU A 229 16.55 3.86 12.58
C LEU A 229 15.99 2.65 13.35
N ARG A 230 15.95 1.45 12.76
CA ARG A 230 15.32 0.22 13.29
C ARG A 230 13.94 0.48 13.91
N LEU A 231 13.10 1.22 13.20
CA LEU A 231 11.75 1.53 13.65
C LEU A 231 10.89 0.26 13.70
N PRO A 232 9.91 0.18 14.61
CA PRO A 232 8.99 -0.96 14.70
C PRO A 232 7.88 -0.90 13.63
N LEU A 233 8.23 -0.54 12.39
CA LEU A 233 7.32 -0.31 11.25
C LEU A 233 8.10 -0.37 9.92
N PHE A 234 7.41 -0.51 8.79
CA PHE A 234 8.03 -0.74 7.47
C PHE A 234 8.27 0.55 6.68
N GLY A 235 7.35 1.52 6.74
CA GLY A 235 7.48 2.84 6.11
C GLY A 235 7.52 2.85 4.58
N ASP A 236 7.08 1.78 3.92
CA ASP A 236 7.33 1.48 2.50
C ASP A 236 6.14 1.76 1.57
N SER A 237 5.04 2.28 2.12
CA SER A 237 3.74 2.32 1.42
C SER A 237 3.14 3.73 1.25
N ILE A 238 3.83 4.80 1.68
CA ILE A 238 3.32 6.19 1.65
C ILE A 238 3.02 6.63 0.21
N GLY A 239 3.99 6.49 -0.67
CA GLY A 239 3.86 6.76 -2.10
C GLY A 239 2.90 5.79 -2.79
N THR A 240 2.84 4.53 -2.35
CA THR A 240 1.89 3.53 -2.87
C THR A 240 0.45 3.98 -2.67
N VAL A 241 0.09 4.37 -1.44
CA VAL A 241 -1.25 4.86 -1.09
C VAL A 241 -1.53 6.23 -1.74
N LEU A 242 -0.56 7.15 -1.71
CA LEU A 242 -0.70 8.47 -2.34
C LEU A 242 -0.96 8.35 -3.86
N GLY A 243 -0.19 7.52 -4.54
CA GLY A 243 -0.35 7.22 -5.95
C GLY A 243 -1.63 6.47 -6.25
N ALA A 244 -2.11 5.64 -5.33
CA ALA A 244 -3.41 4.98 -5.43
C ALA A 244 -4.59 5.96 -5.36
N VAL A 245 -4.52 6.93 -4.43
CA VAL A 245 -5.58 7.93 -4.23
C VAL A 245 -5.61 8.95 -5.39
N LEU A 246 -4.44 9.34 -5.90
CA LEU A 246 -4.32 10.30 -7.00
C LEU A 246 -4.50 9.67 -8.38
N GLY A 247 -3.97 8.46 -8.54
CA GLY A 247 -3.80 7.78 -9.81
C GLY A 247 -4.54 6.46 -9.90
N GLY A 248 -5.39 6.10 -8.94
CA GLY A 248 -6.24 4.90 -8.98
C GLY A 248 -5.54 3.57 -8.63
N PRO A 249 -6.31 2.46 -8.56
CA PRO A 249 -5.85 1.16 -8.05
C PRO A 249 -4.57 0.65 -8.71
N TRP A 250 -4.51 0.73 -10.04
CA TRP A 250 -3.40 0.18 -10.81
C TRP A 250 -2.13 1.03 -10.74
N VAL A 251 -2.25 2.35 -10.59
CA VAL A 251 -1.07 3.22 -10.37
C VAL A 251 -0.50 2.95 -8.98
N GLY A 252 -1.36 2.86 -7.96
CA GLY A 252 -0.95 2.45 -6.61
C GLY A 252 -0.25 1.10 -6.62
N ALA A 253 -0.87 0.09 -7.23
CA ALA A 253 -0.29 -1.25 -7.36
C ALA A 253 1.06 -1.24 -8.08
N SER A 254 1.17 -0.47 -9.17
CA SER A 254 2.42 -0.35 -9.95
C SER A 254 3.53 0.30 -9.12
N ILE A 255 3.22 1.37 -8.39
CA ILE A 255 4.16 2.02 -7.47
C ILE A 255 4.64 1.03 -6.41
N GLY A 256 3.71 0.31 -5.78
CA GLY A 256 4.02 -0.67 -4.74
C GLY A 256 4.91 -1.81 -5.24
N LEU A 257 4.60 -2.35 -6.43
CA LEU A 257 5.40 -3.38 -7.10
C LEU A 257 6.83 -2.90 -7.36
N ILE A 258 6.96 -1.77 -8.07
CA ILE A 258 8.27 -1.23 -8.48
C ILE A 258 9.10 -0.86 -7.25
N THR A 259 8.47 -0.26 -6.24
CA THR A 259 9.11 0.07 -4.97
C THR A 259 9.80 -1.14 -4.36
N ASN A 260 9.09 -2.27 -4.23
CA ASN A 260 9.64 -3.41 -3.51
C ASN A 260 10.77 -4.11 -4.28
N PHE A 261 10.77 -4.08 -5.61
CA PHE A 261 11.92 -4.50 -6.41
C PHE A 261 13.09 -3.51 -6.33
N VAL A 262 12.83 -2.21 -6.26
CA VAL A 262 13.90 -1.22 -6.06
C VAL A 262 14.50 -1.38 -4.66
N SER A 263 13.67 -1.47 -3.63
CA SER A 263 14.08 -1.66 -2.24
C SER A 263 14.84 -2.98 -2.04
N SER A 264 14.45 -4.06 -2.72
CA SER A 264 15.18 -5.34 -2.63
C SER A 264 16.61 -5.28 -3.14
N ASN A 265 16.85 -4.43 -4.13
CA ASN A 265 18.17 -4.27 -4.74
C ASN A 265 18.99 -3.14 -4.09
N THR A 266 18.42 -2.39 -3.14
CA THR A 266 19.06 -1.18 -2.59
C THR A 266 19.09 -1.10 -1.07
N VAL A 267 17.98 -1.41 -0.39
CA VAL A 267 17.80 -1.22 1.05
C VAL A 267 17.80 -2.54 1.80
N ASP A 268 16.93 -3.48 1.41
CA ASP A 268 16.75 -4.76 2.10
C ASP A 268 16.34 -5.86 1.11
N PRO A 269 17.18 -6.88 0.89
CA PRO A 269 16.89 -8.02 0.00
C PRO A 269 15.56 -8.72 0.26
N ILE A 270 15.06 -8.66 1.50
CA ILE A 270 13.82 -9.31 1.93
C ILE A 270 12.58 -8.61 1.34
N ALA A 271 12.69 -7.39 0.80
CA ALA A 271 11.56 -6.62 0.29
C ALA A 271 10.88 -7.22 -0.98
N ALA A 272 11.59 -7.98 -1.80
CA ALA A 272 11.07 -8.46 -3.10
C ALA A 272 9.82 -9.34 -2.98
N PRO A 273 9.77 -10.37 -2.12
CA PRO A 273 8.56 -11.17 -1.89
C PRO A 273 7.33 -10.35 -1.46
N TYR A 274 7.51 -9.27 -0.70
CA TYR A 274 6.43 -8.40 -0.25
C TYR A 274 5.88 -7.49 -1.36
N ALA A 275 6.42 -7.53 -2.58
CA ALA A 275 5.85 -6.78 -3.71
C ALA A 275 4.38 -7.12 -3.97
N VAL A 276 3.96 -8.36 -3.69
CA VAL A 276 2.55 -8.79 -3.75
C VAL A 276 1.69 -8.06 -2.72
N VAL A 277 2.22 -7.85 -1.51
CA VAL A 277 1.56 -7.11 -0.43
C VAL A 277 1.37 -5.65 -0.84
N SER A 278 2.43 -5.00 -1.34
CA SER A 278 2.37 -3.61 -1.83
C SER A 278 1.44 -3.42 -3.03
N VAL A 279 1.34 -4.42 -3.92
CA VAL A 279 0.33 -4.45 -5.00
C VAL A 279 -1.08 -4.47 -4.42
N ALA A 280 -1.35 -5.35 -3.45
CA ALA A 280 -2.65 -5.46 -2.81
C ALA A 280 -3.04 -4.14 -2.11
N ILE A 281 -2.13 -3.57 -1.33
CA ILE A 281 -2.33 -2.27 -0.65
C ILE A 281 -2.64 -1.18 -1.68
N GLY A 282 -1.81 -1.03 -2.71
CA GLY A 282 -1.99 0.00 -3.73
C GLY A 282 -3.29 -0.14 -4.51
N PHE A 283 -3.67 -1.37 -4.83
CA PHE A 283 -4.94 -1.66 -5.49
C PHE A 283 -6.14 -1.34 -4.59
N GLY A 284 -6.15 -1.86 -3.36
CA GLY A 284 -7.22 -1.66 -2.39
C GLY A 284 -7.41 -0.18 -2.03
N ALA A 285 -6.31 0.54 -1.80
CA ALA A 285 -6.32 1.97 -1.53
C ALA A 285 -6.96 2.77 -2.67
N GLY A 286 -6.65 2.42 -3.91
CA GLY A 286 -7.22 3.08 -5.08
C GLY A 286 -8.69 2.74 -5.29
N LEU A 287 -9.14 1.55 -4.89
CA LEU A 287 -10.55 1.17 -4.96
C LEU A 287 -11.38 1.98 -3.95
N VAL A 288 -10.88 2.16 -2.73
CA VAL A 288 -11.51 3.02 -1.72
C VAL A 288 -11.58 4.47 -2.21
N GLY A 289 -10.48 4.99 -2.78
CA GLY A 289 -10.46 6.34 -3.35
C GLY A 289 -11.38 6.54 -4.55
N TYR A 290 -11.67 5.48 -5.31
CA TYR A 290 -12.59 5.49 -6.45
C TYR A 290 -14.06 5.43 -6.04
N LEU A 291 -14.39 4.55 -5.08
CA LEU A 291 -15.77 4.25 -4.71
C LEU A 291 -16.44 5.36 -3.87
N ASP A 292 -15.67 6.18 -3.15
CA ASP A 292 -16.28 7.24 -2.33
C ASP A 292 -15.52 8.56 -2.38
N GLN A 293 -16.08 9.53 -3.12
CA GLN A 293 -15.53 10.87 -3.34
C GLN A 293 -15.88 11.87 -2.23
N ARG A 294 -16.66 11.47 -1.21
CA ARG A 294 -17.15 12.39 -0.17
C ARG A 294 -16.06 12.82 0.82
N ARG A 295 -14.94 12.09 0.88
CA ARG A 295 -13.68 12.38 1.63
C ARG A 295 -13.88 12.77 3.09
N ARG A 296 -14.82 12.11 3.77
CA ARG A 296 -15.14 12.26 5.19
C ARG A 296 -14.14 11.48 6.05
N LEU A 297 -14.17 11.72 7.36
CA LEU A 297 -13.32 10.99 8.33
C LEU A 297 -13.51 9.46 8.23
N ALA A 298 -14.75 9.01 7.98
CA ALA A 298 -15.08 7.60 7.76
C ALA A 298 -14.32 6.98 6.57
N ASP A 299 -14.08 7.77 5.53
CA ASP A 299 -13.45 7.31 4.29
C ASP A 299 -11.93 7.12 4.49
N TRP A 300 -11.32 7.97 5.34
CA TRP A 300 -9.92 7.80 5.75
C TRP A 300 -9.75 6.61 6.70
N ILE A 301 -10.73 6.34 7.56
CA ILE A 301 -10.76 5.14 8.40
C ILE A 301 -10.93 3.89 7.53
N ALA A 302 -11.80 3.92 6.52
CA ALA A 302 -11.97 2.84 5.56
C ALA A 302 -10.69 2.59 4.76
N LEU A 303 -10.04 3.65 4.27
CA LEU A 303 -8.76 3.57 3.56
C LEU A 303 -7.67 2.95 4.44
N TRP A 304 -7.53 3.43 5.68
CA TRP A 304 -6.62 2.86 6.67
C TRP A 304 -6.92 1.38 6.95
N SER A 305 -8.20 1.06 7.14
CA SER A 305 -8.66 -0.31 7.42
C SER A 305 -8.33 -1.26 6.28
N VAL A 306 -8.62 -0.86 5.05
CA VAL A 306 -8.28 -1.65 3.86
C VAL A 306 -6.77 -1.82 3.73
N CYS A 307 -5.98 -0.76 3.92
CA CYS A 307 -4.53 -0.84 3.82
C CYS A 307 -3.91 -1.81 4.84
N PHE A 308 -4.26 -1.72 6.14
CA PHE A 308 -3.65 -2.59 7.15
C PHE A 308 -4.17 -4.03 7.05
N LEU A 309 -5.46 -4.23 6.74
CA LEU A 309 -6.00 -5.58 6.58
C LEU A 309 -5.37 -6.30 5.39
N LEU A 310 -5.21 -5.61 4.25
CA LEU A 310 -4.54 -6.19 3.08
C LEU A 310 -3.06 -6.43 3.35
N ALA A 311 -2.39 -5.54 4.09
CA ALA A 311 -1.02 -5.75 4.50
C ALA A 311 -0.89 -7.06 5.31
N SER A 312 -1.62 -7.18 6.42
CA SER A 312 -1.46 -8.31 7.33
C SER A 312 -1.95 -9.62 6.72
N LEU A 313 -3.04 -9.58 5.94
CA LEU A 313 -3.59 -10.77 5.30
C LEU A 313 -2.65 -11.36 4.26
N PHE A 314 -1.97 -10.52 3.46
CA PHE A 314 -1.06 -10.99 2.42
C PHE A 314 0.36 -11.25 2.96
N SER A 315 0.82 -10.50 3.97
CA SER A 315 2.09 -10.76 4.64
C SER A 315 2.09 -12.07 5.43
N THR A 316 0.97 -12.44 6.08
CA THR A 316 0.92 -13.63 6.96
C THR A 316 1.33 -14.94 6.27
N PRO A 317 0.76 -15.33 5.10
CA PRO A 317 1.20 -16.53 4.38
C PRO A 317 2.67 -16.45 3.95
N LEU A 318 3.12 -15.27 3.54
CA LEU A 318 4.51 -15.01 3.15
C LEU A 318 5.46 -15.23 4.33
N ASN A 319 5.14 -14.68 5.50
CA ASN A 319 5.91 -14.84 6.74
C ASN A 319 6.01 -16.31 7.16
N LEU A 320 4.91 -17.06 7.03
CA LEU A 320 4.87 -18.50 7.34
C LEU A 320 5.75 -19.31 6.38
N LEU A 321 5.71 -19.01 5.08
CA LEU A 321 6.47 -19.73 4.06
C LEU A 321 7.96 -19.41 4.08
N LEU A 322 8.33 -18.15 4.32
CA LEU A 322 9.72 -17.69 4.19
C LEU A 322 10.48 -17.71 5.51
N ASN A 323 9.81 -17.37 6.62
CA ASN A 323 10.45 -17.05 7.89
C ASN A 323 9.82 -17.80 9.09
N GLY A 324 9.05 -18.85 8.83
CA GLY A 324 8.42 -19.65 9.88
C GLY A 324 7.44 -18.86 10.77
N GLY A 325 6.81 -17.83 10.21
CA GLY A 325 5.78 -16.97 10.83
C GLY A 325 6.27 -15.62 11.34
N LYS A 326 7.59 -15.37 11.27
CA LYS A 326 8.24 -14.11 11.66
C LYS A 326 8.28 -13.10 10.51
N SER A 327 8.16 -11.82 10.84
CA SER A 327 8.15 -10.72 9.85
C SER A 327 9.52 -10.08 9.66
N GLY A 328 10.47 -10.36 10.55
CA GLY A 328 11.80 -9.75 10.55
C GLY A 328 11.84 -8.38 11.23
N VAL A 329 10.70 -7.87 11.69
CA VAL A 329 10.61 -6.67 12.53
C VAL A 329 10.67 -7.10 14.00
N PRO A 330 11.57 -6.54 14.83
CA PRO A 330 11.78 -7.00 16.21
C PRO A 330 10.52 -7.06 17.06
N LEU A 331 9.60 -6.09 16.89
CA LEU A 331 8.33 -6.05 17.61
C LEU A 331 7.41 -7.22 17.23
N GLY A 332 7.26 -7.48 15.93
CA GLY A 332 6.42 -8.58 15.44
C GLY A 332 7.01 -9.93 15.79
N ASP A 333 8.32 -10.10 15.65
CA ASP A 333 8.98 -11.38 15.94
C ASP A 333 8.92 -11.74 17.43
N ALA A 334 9.08 -10.75 18.31
CA ALA A 334 8.88 -10.92 19.75
C ALA A 334 7.43 -11.31 20.06
N LEU A 335 6.47 -10.64 19.41
CA LEU A 335 5.05 -10.91 19.61
C LEU A 335 4.64 -12.29 19.08
N TYR A 336 5.11 -12.68 17.90
CA TYR A 336 4.92 -14.01 17.34
C TYR A 336 5.44 -15.10 18.27
N SER A 337 6.67 -14.93 18.77
CA SER A 337 7.31 -15.89 19.67
C SER A 337 6.54 -16.03 20.99
N TYR A 338 5.96 -14.93 21.49
CA TYR A 338 5.09 -14.96 22.66
C TYR A 338 3.76 -15.67 22.39
N LEU A 339 3.08 -15.33 21.30
CA LEU A 339 1.76 -15.88 20.94
C LEU A 339 1.82 -17.37 20.60
N ALA A 340 2.81 -17.79 19.82
CA ALA A 340 3.00 -19.19 19.43
C ALA A 340 3.67 -20.01 20.55
N GLY A 341 4.63 -19.43 21.26
CA GLY A 341 5.45 -20.14 22.25
C GLY A 341 4.79 -20.25 23.63
N ILE A 342 4.23 -19.16 24.15
CA ILE A 342 3.69 -19.12 25.52
C ILE A 342 2.18 -19.36 25.53
N LEU A 343 1.47 -18.71 24.60
CA LEU A 343 0.00 -18.84 24.51
C LEU A 343 -0.45 -20.01 23.64
N HIS A 344 0.48 -20.73 23.00
CA HIS A 344 0.22 -21.89 22.15
C HIS A 344 -0.87 -21.66 21.09
N LEU A 345 -0.99 -20.43 20.59
CA LEU A 345 -1.94 -20.13 19.52
C LEU A 345 -1.52 -20.83 18.22
N PRO A 346 -2.48 -21.18 17.34
CA PRO A 346 -2.17 -21.68 16.00
C PRO A 346 -1.20 -20.73 15.29
N THR A 347 -0.16 -21.28 14.65
CA THR A 347 0.93 -20.51 14.02
C THR A 347 0.44 -19.45 13.05
N PHE A 348 -0.61 -19.77 12.28
CA PHE A 348 -1.26 -18.80 11.40
C PHE A 348 -1.86 -17.61 12.15
N LEU A 349 -2.60 -17.86 13.24
CA LEU A 349 -3.22 -16.81 14.04
C LEU A 349 -2.19 -15.99 14.80
N ALA A 350 -1.15 -16.65 15.33
CA ALA A 350 -0.03 -15.98 15.99
C ALA A 350 0.73 -15.06 15.02
N SER A 351 1.00 -15.53 13.80
CA SER A 351 1.68 -14.74 12.76
C SER A 351 0.81 -13.56 12.30
N PHE A 352 -0.49 -13.77 12.08
CA PHE A 352 -1.41 -12.70 11.70
C PHE A 352 -1.52 -11.60 12.76
N LEU A 353 -1.68 -11.97 14.03
CA LEU A 353 -1.80 -10.99 15.12
C LEU A 353 -0.48 -10.25 15.36
N ALA A 354 0.65 -10.93 15.23
CA ALA A 354 1.97 -10.32 15.31
C ALA A 354 2.20 -9.31 14.17
N GLU A 355 1.80 -9.67 12.95
CA GLU A 355 1.91 -8.80 11.77
C GLU A 355 0.96 -7.60 11.88
N ALA A 356 -0.30 -7.82 12.27
CA ALA A 356 -1.29 -6.76 12.45
C ALA A 356 -0.86 -5.72 13.49
N ALA A 357 -0.12 -6.13 14.53
CA ALA A 357 0.42 -5.19 15.51
C ALA A 357 1.44 -4.20 14.93
N ILE A 358 2.11 -4.56 13.82
CA ILE A 358 3.02 -3.69 13.08
C ILE A 358 2.24 -2.89 12.01
N ASP A 359 1.38 -3.56 11.25
CA ASP A 359 0.69 -2.95 10.12
C ASP A 359 -0.35 -1.90 10.53
N VAL A 360 -1.02 -2.09 11.67
CA VAL A 360 -2.00 -1.11 12.17
C VAL A 360 -1.37 0.29 12.34
N PRO A 361 -0.29 0.46 13.13
CA PRO A 361 0.38 1.75 13.25
C PRO A 361 1.11 2.18 11.97
N ASP A 362 1.75 1.26 11.24
CA ASP A 362 2.46 1.56 9.99
C ASP A 362 1.51 2.15 8.93
N LYS A 363 0.37 1.50 8.70
CA LYS A 363 -0.61 1.97 7.71
C LYS A 363 -1.37 3.20 8.18
N LEU A 364 -1.51 3.42 9.49
CA LEU A 364 -2.06 4.67 10.02
C LEU A 364 -1.17 5.86 9.64
N ILE A 365 0.14 5.74 9.92
CA ILE A 365 1.13 6.76 9.56
C ILE A 365 1.17 6.95 8.04
N THR A 366 1.15 5.84 7.29
CA THR A 366 1.13 5.82 5.83
C THR A 366 -0.05 6.61 5.26
N VAL A 367 -1.27 6.32 5.71
CA VAL A 367 -2.50 6.98 5.22
C VAL A 367 -2.54 8.44 5.64
N LEU A 368 -2.11 8.78 6.86
CA LEU A 368 -2.04 10.17 7.31
C LEU A 368 -1.01 10.98 6.50
N ALA A 369 0.17 10.42 6.24
CA ALA A 369 1.19 11.05 5.42
C ALA A 369 0.69 11.27 3.98
N ALA A 370 0.10 10.23 3.37
CA ALA A 370 -0.51 10.32 2.05
C ALA A 370 -1.63 11.38 2.02
N LEU A 371 -2.47 11.46 3.05
CA LEU A 371 -3.53 12.46 3.18
C LEU A 371 -2.98 13.89 3.24
N LEU A 372 -1.94 14.12 4.05
CA LEU A 372 -1.33 15.43 4.19
C LEU A 372 -0.72 15.90 2.87
N ILE A 373 -0.05 15.01 2.15
CA ILE A 373 0.50 15.28 0.82
C ILE A 373 -0.64 15.51 -0.19
N TYR A 374 -1.67 14.67 -0.17
CA TYR A 374 -2.86 14.80 -1.02
C TYR A 374 -3.54 16.16 -0.86
N ARG A 375 -3.80 16.59 0.38
CA ARG A 375 -4.41 17.91 0.69
C ARG A 375 -3.52 19.10 0.33
N ALA A 376 -2.22 18.86 0.10
CA ALA A 376 -1.29 19.90 -0.31
C ALA A 376 -1.24 20.11 -1.83
N LEU A 377 -1.86 19.23 -2.63
CA LEU A 377 -1.89 19.33 -4.08
C LEU A 377 -3.04 20.26 -4.55
N PRO A 378 -2.81 21.18 -5.50
CA PRO A 378 -3.85 22.06 -6.02
C PRO A 378 -4.84 21.28 -6.90
N THR A 379 -6.14 21.37 -6.63
CA THR A 379 -7.21 20.84 -7.48
C THR A 379 -7.62 21.87 -8.53
N ARG A 380 -7.22 21.70 -9.79
CA ARG A 380 -7.92 22.26 -10.95
C ARG A 380 -8.17 21.14 -11.95
N ALA A 381 -9.44 20.96 -12.30
CA ALA A 381 -9.86 20.01 -13.32
C ALA A 381 -9.61 20.64 -14.69
N THR A 382 -8.74 20.02 -15.48
CA THR A 382 -8.53 20.41 -16.87
C THR A 382 -9.28 19.40 -17.74
N GLU A 383 -10.40 19.83 -18.30
CA GLU A 383 -11.15 19.10 -19.32
C GLU A 383 -10.31 19.02 -20.60
N GLN A 384 -9.64 17.90 -20.81
CA GLN A 384 -9.21 17.50 -22.16
C GLN A 384 -9.66 16.07 -22.41
N ALA A 385 -10.30 15.87 -23.56
CA ALA A 385 -10.85 14.60 -24.01
C ALA A 385 -9.74 13.58 -24.28
N ALA A 386 -9.29 12.87 -23.24
CA ALA A 386 -8.27 11.83 -23.34
C ALA A 386 -8.90 10.47 -23.67
N VAL A 387 -8.37 9.80 -24.71
CA VAL A 387 -8.78 8.46 -25.16
C VAL A 387 -8.47 7.42 -24.07
N GLU A 388 -9.48 6.66 -23.63
CA GLU A 388 -9.43 5.84 -22.42
C GLU A 388 -9.02 4.38 -22.70
N LEU A 389 -8.09 3.81 -21.90
CA LEU A 389 -7.70 2.39 -21.94
C LEU A 389 -8.64 1.56 -21.05
N ASP A 390 -9.42 0.66 -21.66
CA ASP A 390 -10.28 -0.29 -20.95
C ASP A 390 -9.53 -1.59 -20.63
N ILE A 391 -8.96 -1.68 -19.43
CA ILE A 391 -8.26 -2.85 -18.89
C ILE A 391 -9.22 -4.04 -18.76
N GLY A 392 -10.48 -3.79 -18.41
CA GLY A 392 -11.48 -4.82 -18.15
C GLY A 392 -11.78 -5.65 -19.40
N ARG A 393 -11.79 -4.99 -20.56
CA ARG A 393 -11.89 -5.70 -21.84
C ARG A 393 -10.73 -6.67 -22.07
N ALA A 394 -9.52 -6.35 -21.66
CA ALA A 394 -8.37 -7.24 -21.81
C ALA A 394 -8.47 -8.52 -20.96
N PHE A 395 -9.25 -8.53 -19.88
CA PHE A 395 -9.52 -9.77 -19.13
C PHE A 395 -10.69 -10.56 -19.70
N VAL A 396 -11.71 -9.86 -20.23
CA VAL A 396 -12.96 -10.48 -20.67
C VAL A 396 -12.90 -10.99 -22.12
N PHE A 397 -12.00 -10.47 -22.97
CA PHE A 397 -11.97 -10.82 -24.40
C PHE A 397 -11.71 -12.32 -24.66
N VAL A 398 -10.88 -12.95 -23.82
CA VAL A 398 -10.59 -14.40 -23.90
C VAL A 398 -11.87 -15.20 -23.72
N PHE A 399 -12.73 -14.78 -22.79
CA PHE A 399 -14.00 -15.46 -22.51
C PHE A 399 -15.09 -15.17 -23.56
N ARG A 400 -15.03 -14.02 -24.23
CA ARG A 400 -15.99 -13.64 -25.28
C ARG A 400 -15.65 -14.19 -26.66
N SER A 401 -14.45 -14.71 -26.86
CA SER A 401 -14.00 -15.22 -28.15
C SER A 401 -14.66 -16.58 -28.52
N PRO A 402 -15.10 -16.77 -29.77
CA PRO A 402 -15.60 -18.07 -30.23
C PRO A 402 -14.46 -19.11 -30.25
N HIS A 403 -14.80 -20.38 -30.03
CA HIS A 403 -13.84 -21.50 -29.96
C HIS A 403 -12.68 -21.32 -28.95
N ARG A 404 -12.91 -20.55 -27.87
CA ARG A 404 -11.92 -20.25 -26.82
C ARG A 404 -11.22 -21.49 -26.24
N LEU A 405 -11.95 -22.57 -26.00
CA LEU A 405 -11.41 -23.80 -25.42
C LEU A 405 -10.36 -24.42 -26.34
N ALA A 406 -10.66 -24.59 -27.63
CA ALA A 406 -9.71 -25.14 -28.59
C ALA A 406 -8.44 -24.27 -28.70
N ARG A 407 -8.60 -22.94 -28.74
CA ARG A 407 -7.48 -22.01 -28.88
C ARG A 407 -6.59 -21.96 -27.63
N LEU A 408 -7.19 -22.00 -26.44
CA LEU A 408 -6.46 -22.07 -25.16
C LEU A 408 -5.81 -23.44 -24.95
N LEU A 409 -6.45 -24.53 -25.39
CA LEU A 409 -5.88 -25.87 -25.31
C LEU A 409 -4.61 -25.99 -26.14
N VAL A 410 -4.58 -25.44 -27.36
CA VAL A 410 -3.37 -25.42 -28.19
C VAL A 410 -2.26 -24.57 -27.53
N ALA A 411 -2.61 -23.42 -26.95
CA ALA A 411 -1.65 -22.60 -26.18
C ALA A 411 -1.08 -23.36 -24.97
N ALA A 412 -1.93 -24.07 -24.24
CA ALA A 412 -1.53 -24.91 -23.10
C ALA A 412 -0.66 -26.10 -23.57
N LEU A 413 -0.97 -26.69 -24.73
CA LEU A 413 -0.16 -27.75 -25.34
C LEU A 413 1.23 -27.22 -25.71
N CYS A 414 1.31 -26.04 -26.33
CA CYS A 414 2.59 -25.39 -26.61
C CYS A 414 3.40 -25.16 -25.33
N LEU A 415 2.74 -24.79 -24.23
CA LEU A 415 3.39 -24.61 -22.94
C LEU A 415 3.80 -25.94 -22.29
N LEU A 416 3.03 -27.02 -22.45
CA LEU A 416 3.40 -28.37 -21.99
C LEU A 416 4.67 -28.86 -22.70
N PHE A 417 4.79 -28.53 -23.99
CA PHE A 417 5.94 -28.88 -24.82
C PHE A 417 6.99 -27.75 -24.89
N PHE A 418 7.08 -26.88 -23.87
CA PHE A 418 8.02 -25.75 -23.86
C PHE A 418 9.50 -26.18 -24.02
N TRP A 419 9.86 -27.37 -23.54
CA TRP A 419 11.20 -27.97 -23.65
C TRP A 419 11.71 -28.16 -25.09
N LEU A 420 10.81 -28.13 -26.09
CA LEU A 420 11.15 -28.29 -27.51
C LEU A 420 11.51 -26.97 -28.21
N LEU A 421 11.56 -25.83 -27.49
CA LEU A 421 11.81 -24.45 -27.97
C LEU A 421 10.85 -23.92 -29.05
N VAL A 422 10.61 -24.66 -30.13
CA VAL A 422 9.67 -24.33 -31.20
C VAL A 422 8.27 -24.01 -30.67
N PRO A 423 7.68 -24.80 -29.75
CA PRO A 423 6.35 -24.48 -29.21
C PRO A 423 6.33 -23.19 -28.38
N LEU A 424 7.44 -22.85 -27.72
CA LEU A 424 7.59 -21.61 -26.97
C LEU A 424 7.58 -20.39 -27.92
N PHE A 425 8.35 -20.45 -29.01
CA PHE A 425 8.34 -19.40 -30.03
C PHE A 425 6.97 -19.29 -30.70
N LEU A 426 6.32 -20.41 -30.97
CA LEU A 426 4.98 -20.40 -31.55
C LEU A 426 3.95 -19.71 -30.62
N LEU A 427 4.04 -19.95 -29.31
CA LEU A 427 3.19 -19.29 -28.31
C LEU A 427 3.49 -17.78 -28.22
N ALA A 428 4.76 -17.37 -28.25
CA ALA A 428 5.16 -15.97 -28.29
C ALA A 428 4.64 -15.27 -29.56
N GLY A 429 4.69 -15.96 -30.70
CA GLY A 429 4.11 -15.50 -31.96
C GLY A 429 2.60 -15.38 -31.94
N TYR A 430 1.92 -16.33 -31.29
CA TYR A 430 0.48 -16.25 -31.06
C TYR A 430 0.11 -15.01 -30.22
N ALA A 431 0.91 -14.68 -29.20
CA ALA A 431 0.75 -13.46 -28.43
C ALA A 431 0.94 -12.20 -29.30
N VAL A 432 1.91 -12.18 -30.22
CA VAL A 432 2.05 -11.09 -31.20
C VAL A 432 0.79 -10.95 -32.07
N ALA A 433 0.22 -12.05 -32.56
CA ALA A 433 -1.01 -12.01 -33.34
C ALA A 433 -2.19 -11.42 -32.55
N VAL A 434 -2.32 -11.74 -31.26
CA VAL A 434 -3.31 -11.12 -30.35
C VAL A 434 -3.06 -9.62 -30.22
N ALA A 435 -1.82 -9.21 -30.06
CA ALA A 435 -1.46 -7.80 -29.95
C ALA A 435 -1.76 -7.03 -31.25
N ARG A 436 -1.55 -7.64 -32.44
CA ARG A 436 -1.94 -7.05 -33.74
C ARG A 436 -3.45 -6.87 -33.84
N MET A 437 -4.25 -7.87 -33.45
CA MET A 437 -5.72 -7.76 -33.45
C MET A 437 -6.21 -6.64 -32.51
N ALA A 438 -5.69 -6.61 -31.28
CA ALA A 438 -6.02 -5.56 -30.32
C ALA A 438 -5.59 -4.15 -30.81
N HIS A 439 -4.47 -4.06 -31.52
CA HIS A 439 -4.01 -2.83 -32.16
C HIS A 439 -4.94 -2.37 -33.28
N ALA A 440 -5.43 -3.29 -34.11
CA ALA A 440 -6.44 -3.03 -35.14
C ALA A 440 -7.83 -2.70 -34.56
N GLY A 441 -8.03 -2.95 -33.26
CA GLY A 441 -9.30 -2.74 -32.56
C GLY A 441 -10.26 -3.92 -32.63
N ASP A 442 -9.80 -5.07 -33.11
CA ASP A 442 -10.49 -6.34 -32.97
C ASP A 442 -10.25 -6.93 -31.57
N HIS A 443 -11.25 -7.63 -31.05
CA HIS A 443 -11.32 -8.15 -29.68
C HIS A 443 -11.49 -9.68 -29.64
N GLN A 444 -11.20 -10.36 -30.74
CA GLN A 444 -11.26 -11.82 -30.84
C GLN A 444 -9.87 -12.45 -30.75
N LEU A 445 -9.82 -13.71 -30.30
CA LEU A 445 -8.60 -14.51 -30.41
C LEU A 445 -8.28 -14.81 -31.89
N PRO A 446 -7.01 -14.81 -32.32
CA PRO A 446 -6.63 -15.26 -33.66
C PRO A 446 -6.78 -16.78 -33.79
N GLY A 447 -6.97 -17.26 -35.02
CA GLY A 447 -6.85 -18.69 -35.34
C GLY A 447 -5.40 -19.19 -35.18
N TRP A 448 -5.17 -20.50 -35.22
CA TRP A 448 -3.82 -21.09 -35.25
C TRP A 448 -3.31 -21.33 -36.69
N ASP A 449 -3.87 -20.58 -37.63
CA ASP A 449 -3.43 -20.46 -39.01
C ASP A 449 -2.11 -19.68 -39.12
N HIS A 450 -1.45 -19.75 -40.29
CA HIS A 450 -0.20 -19.04 -40.58
C HIS A 450 0.92 -19.31 -39.54
N LEU A 451 1.11 -20.58 -39.17
CA LEU A 451 2.09 -21.01 -38.15
C LEU A 451 3.52 -20.51 -38.43
N GLY A 452 3.93 -20.42 -39.69
CA GLY A 452 5.24 -19.91 -40.07
C GLY A 452 5.45 -18.44 -39.70
N GLU A 453 4.44 -17.59 -39.90
CA GLU A 453 4.49 -16.18 -39.51
C GLU A 453 4.54 -16.03 -37.99
N LYS A 454 3.74 -16.82 -37.27
CA LYS A 454 3.76 -16.83 -35.80
C LYS A 454 5.11 -17.29 -35.28
N LEU A 455 5.68 -18.36 -35.82
CA LEU A 455 7.00 -18.83 -35.40
C LEU A 455 8.08 -17.76 -35.61
N ARG A 456 8.07 -17.09 -36.78
CA ARG A 456 8.97 -15.97 -37.07
C ARG A 456 8.77 -14.83 -36.06
N ASP A 457 7.53 -14.42 -35.83
CA ASP A 457 7.22 -13.32 -34.93
C ASP A 457 7.65 -13.61 -33.49
N GLY A 458 7.41 -14.83 -33.03
CA GLY A 458 7.82 -15.28 -31.70
C GLY A 458 9.33 -15.35 -31.53
N LEU A 459 10.05 -15.80 -32.56
CA LEU A 459 11.52 -15.77 -32.56
C LEU A 459 12.05 -14.33 -32.49
N MET A 460 11.45 -13.41 -33.25
CA MET A 460 11.85 -12.00 -33.27
C MET A 460 11.58 -11.29 -31.94
N ILE A 461 10.40 -11.49 -31.33
CA ILE A 461 10.09 -10.91 -30.01
C ILE A 461 10.94 -11.51 -28.90
N THR A 462 11.22 -12.81 -28.95
CA THR A 462 12.12 -13.43 -27.97
C THR A 462 13.54 -12.92 -28.13
N GLY A 463 14.01 -12.76 -29.37
CA GLY A 463 15.28 -12.12 -29.68
C GLY A 463 15.36 -10.67 -29.18
N LEU A 464 14.31 -9.87 -29.36
CA LEU A 464 14.22 -8.52 -28.82
C LEU A 464 14.30 -8.51 -27.30
N PHE A 465 13.60 -9.41 -26.62
CA PHE A 465 13.67 -9.54 -25.17
C PHE A 465 15.11 -9.82 -24.70
N VAL A 466 15.81 -10.74 -25.36
CA VAL A 466 17.22 -11.06 -25.05
C VAL A 466 18.12 -9.85 -25.30
N VAL A 467 18.02 -9.22 -26.47
CA VAL A 467 18.87 -8.07 -26.84
C VAL A 467 18.69 -6.91 -25.87
N TRP A 468 17.46 -6.58 -25.48
CA TRP A 468 17.19 -5.51 -24.53
C TRP A 468 17.67 -5.82 -23.11
N ASN A 469 17.65 -7.09 -22.69
CA ASN A 469 18.16 -7.50 -21.36
C ASN A 469 19.68 -7.72 -21.32
N LEU A 470 20.35 -7.79 -22.46
CA LEU A 470 21.78 -8.10 -22.58
C LEU A 470 22.68 -7.17 -21.73
N PRO A 471 22.47 -5.83 -21.68
CA PRO A 471 23.24 -4.97 -20.78
C PRO A 471 23.06 -5.33 -19.30
N GLY A 472 21.84 -5.69 -18.89
CA GLY A 472 21.55 -6.09 -17.51
C GLY A 472 22.25 -7.39 -17.14
N LEU A 473 22.22 -8.37 -18.05
CA LEU A 473 22.91 -9.65 -17.89
C LEU A 473 24.43 -9.46 -17.79
N LEU A 474 25.03 -8.65 -18.67
CA LEU A 474 26.47 -8.38 -18.66
C LEU A 474 26.95 -7.71 -17.36
N LEU A 475 26.14 -6.82 -16.77
CA LEU A 475 26.45 -6.18 -15.50
C LEU A 475 26.38 -7.14 -14.30
N GLY A 476 25.63 -8.24 -14.40
CA GLY A 476 25.53 -9.28 -13.36
C GLY A 476 26.70 -10.28 -13.36
N VAL A 477 27.33 -10.52 -14.52
CA VAL A 477 28.39 -11.53 -14.72
C VAL A 477 29.54 -11.44 -13.71
N PRO A 478 30.12 -10.26 -13.39
CA PRO A 478 31.22 -10.16 -12.43
C PRO A 478 30.85 -10.68 -11.03
N THR A 479 29.60 -10.48 -10.62
CA THR A 479 29.08 -10.87 -9.32
C THR A 479 28.86 -12.37 -9.24
N ASP A 480 28.30 -12.97 -10.29
CA ASP A 480 28.10 -14.42 -10.37
C ASP A 480 29.46 -15.16 -10.43
N LEU A 481 30.43 -14.61 -11.16
CA LEU A 481 31.80 -15.12 -11.20
C LEU A 481 32.47 -15.02 -9.82
N ALA A 482 32.34 -13.87 -9.13
CA ALA A 482 32.86 -13.69 -7.78
C ALA A 482 32.22 -14.66 -6.77
N ALA A 483 30.90 -14.86 -6.84
CA ALA A 483 30.17 -15.80 -6.01
C ALA A 483 30.61 -17.26 -6.25
N SER A 484 30.87 -17.63 -7.50
CA SER A 484 31.37 -18.98 -7.86
C SER A 484 32.85 -19.22 -7.51
N GLY A 485 33.66 -18.16 -7.43
CA GLY A 485 35.07 -18.24 -7.02
C GLY A 485 35.30 -18.17 -5.51
N ALA A 486 34.36 -17.58 -4.75
CA ALA A 486 34.45 -17.41 -3.31
C ALA A 486 34.27 -18.72 -2.51
N SER A 487 33.80 -19.80 -3.12
CA SER A 487 33.67 -21.11 -2.46
C SER A 487 35.01 -21.83 -2.24
N GLY A 488 36.15 -21.26 -2.65
CA GLY A 488 37.45 -21.95 -2.65
C GLY A 488 38.60 -21.32 -1.86
N THR A 489 38.55 -20.04 -1.46
CA THR A 489 39.73 -19.39 -0.85
C THR A 489 39.36 -18.50 0.34
N GLY A 490 39.76 -18.93 1.54
CA GLY A 490 39.58 -18.22 2.81
C GLY A 490 40.50 -17.00 3.00
N ALA A 491 40.54 -16.08 2.03
CA ALA A 491 41.34 -14.86 2.11
C ALA A 491 40.43 -13.61 2.14
N GLY A 492 39.87 -13.31 3.31
CA GLY A 492 39.16 -12.05 3.58
C GLY A 492 40.16 -10.93 3.85
N GLY A 493 40.45 -10.11 2.84
CA GLY A 493 41.23 -8.87 2.98
C GLY A 493 40.43 -7.65 2.51
N ALA A 494 40.82 -6.45 2.95
CA ALA A 494 40.11 -5.20 2.61
C ALA A 494 39.95 -4.94 1.10
N GLY A 495 40.87 -5.45 0.27
CA GLY A 495 40.75 -5.41 -1.19
C GLY A 495 39.65 -6.33 -1.75
N GLN A 496 39.47 -7.52 -1.16
CA GLN A 496 38.38 -8.44 -1.51
C GLN A 496 37.02 -7.83 -1.14
N ASP A 497 36.95 -7.14 0.01
CA ASP A 497 35.73 -6.44 0.44
C ASP A 497 35.36 -5.28 -0.48
N LEU A 498 36.36 -4.51 -0.96
CA LEU A 498 36.14 -3.45 -1.94
C LEU A 498 35.66 -4.00 -3.29
N LEU A 499 36.25 -5.10 -3.76
CA LEU A 499 35.84 -5.77 -5.00
C LEU A 499 34.42 -6.35 -4.88
N ASN A 500 34.09 -7.01 -3.77
CA ASN A 500 32.75 -7.54 -3.52
C ASN A 500 31.69 -6.42 -3.50
N ARG A 501 32.00 -5.27 -2.90
CA ARG A 501 31.12 -4.09 -2.94
C ARG A 501 30.95 -3.55 -4.36
N ALA A 502 32.04 -3.46 -5.14
CA ALA A 502 31.98 -2.99 -6.52
C ALA A 502 31.15 -3.93 -7.41
N PHE A 503 31.30 -5.26 -7.26
CA PHE A 503 30.48 -6.24 -7.96
C PHE A 503 29.01 -6.17 -7.53
N GLY A 504 28.74 -6.02 -6.23
CA GLY A 504 27.38 -5.80 -5.73
C GLY A 504 26.70 -4.60 -6.39
N VAL A 505 27.39 -3.47 -6.55
CA VAL A 505 26.85 -2.29 -7.25
C VAL A 505 26.54 -2.59 -8.72
N LEU A 506 27.41 -3.31 -9.43
CA LEU A 506 27.18 -3.71 -10.83
C LEU A 506 25.97 -4.64 -10.96
N ALA A 507 25.82 -5.61 -10.05
CA ALA A 507 24.65 -6.50 -9.99
C ALA A 507 23.35 -5.70 -9.81
N THR A 508 23.34 -4.77 -8.86
CA THR A 508 22.20 -3.88 -8.62
C THR A 508 21.85 -3.08 -9.87
N LEU A 509 22.83 -2.51 -10.57
CA LEU A 509 22.60 -1.79 -11.82
C LEU A 509 22.04 -2.70 -12.92
N GLY A 510 22.52 -3.94 -13.01
CA GLY A 510 22.01 -4.94 -13.94
C GLY A 510 20.56 -5.36 -13.67
N GLY A 511 20.21 -5.55 -12.40
CA GLY A 511 18.84 -5.82 -11.95
C GLY A 511 17.90 -4.65 -12.25
N LEU A 512 18.33 -3.41 -11.96
CA LEU A 512 17.57 -2.20 -12.28
C LEU A 512 17.34 -2.05 -13.79
N TRP A 513 18.35 -2.35 -14.61
CA TRP A 513 18.20 -2.35 -16.07
C TRP A 513 17.14 -3.35 -16.53
N SER A 514 17.19 -4.58 -16.01
CA SER A 514 16.22 -5.63 -16.35
C SER A 514 14.79 -5.23 -15.97
N LEU A 515 14.62 -4.57 -14.83
CA LEU A 515 13.34 -4.00 -14.40
C LEU A 515 12.85 -2.90 -15.35
N VAL A 516 13.74 -2.00 -15.80
CA VAL A 516 13.42 -0.98 -16.79
C VAL A 516 12.95 -1.62 -18.10
N VAL A 517 13.65 -2.65 -18.58
CA VAL A 517 13.26 -3.38 -19.80
C VAL A 517 11.89 -4.04 -19.66
N LEU A 518 11.57 -4.60 -18.49
CA LEU A 518 10.25 -5.17 -18.21
C LEU A 518 9.15 -4.10 -18.28
N ILE A 519 9.38 -2.91 -17.73
CA ILE A 519 8.43 -1.80 -17.79
C ILE A 519 8.28 -1.28 -19.23
N LEU A 520 9.35 -1.32 -20.03
CA LEU A 520 9.38 -0.84 -21.41
C LEU A 520 8.73 -1.79 -22.43
N GLN A 521 8.37 -3.02 -22.04
CA GLN A 521 7.74 -4.01 -22.94
C GLN A 521 6.60 -3.46 -23.81
N PRO A 522 5.62 -2.69 -23.29
CA PRO A 522 4.53 -2.16 -24.13
C PRO A 522 5.04 -1.26 -25.26
N ALA A 523 6.08 -0.48 -25.01
CA ALA A 523 6.68 0.42 -25.99
C ALA A 523 7.52 -0.34 -27.03
N ILE A 524 8.28 -1.35 -26.61
CA ILE A 524 9.07 -2.22 -27.49
C ILE A 524 8.14 -3.00 -28.43
N TRP A 525 7.09 -3.62 -27.89
CA TRP A 525 6.06 -4.31 -28.66
C TRP A 525 5.34 -3.37 -29.62
N GLY A 526 5.01 -2.17 -29.16
CA GLY A 526 4.41 -1.14 -29.99
C GLY A 526 5.22 -0.81 -31.26
N GLN A 527 6.54 -0.59 -31.09
CA GLN A 527 7.44 -0.36 -32.23
C GLN A 527 7.56 -1.59 -33.14
N TYR A 528 7.59 -2.79 -32.55
CA TYR A 528 7.64 -4.05 -33.29
C TYR A 528 6.38 -4.26 -34.16
N LEU A 529 5.20 -3.97 -33.63
CA LEU A 529 3.93 -4.13 -34.36
C LEU A 529 3.84 -3.20 -35.59
N GLN A 530 4.52 -2.05 -35.56
CA GLN A 530 4.51 -1.07 -36.65
C GLN A 530 5.61 -1.28 -37.69
N GLY A 531 6.85 -1.49 -37.25
CA GLY A 531 8.02 -1.48 -38.12
C GLY A 531 8.91 -2.72 -37.98
N GLY A 532 8.42 -3.77 -37.32
CA GLY A 532 9.13 -5.02 -37.13
C GLY A 532 10.37 -4.91 -36.23
N PHE A 533 11.29 -5.85 -36.40
CA PHE A 533 12.45 -6.02 -35.52
C PHE A 533 13.34 -4.77 -35.45
N GLY A 534 13.63 -4.14 -36.59
CA GLY A 534 14.49 -2.95 -36.65
C GLY A 534 13.89 -1.73 -35.94
N ALA A 535 12.58 -1.52 -36.03
CA ALA A 535 11.91 -0.43 -35.32
C ALA A 535 11.92 -0.64 -33.80
N ALA A 536 11.81 -1.88 -33.34
CA ALA A 536 11.84 -2.21 -31.91
C ALA A 536 13.22 -2.07 -31.26
N LEU A 537 14.31 -2.10 -32.05
CA LEU A 537 15.66 -1.79 -31.59
C LEU A 537 15.95 -0.28 -31.60
N ASN A 538 15.13 0.53 -32.27
CA ASN A 538 15.33 1.97 -32.31
C ASN A 538 14.97 2.59 -30.95
N LEU A 539 15.99 2.78 -30.11
CA LEU A 539 15.87 3.41 -28.79
C LEU A 539 15.16 4.77 -28.87
N GLY A 540 15.43 5.57 -29.90
CA GLY A 540 14.77 6.86 -30.11
C GLY A 540 13.27 6.73 -30.38
N GLY A 541 12.85 5.69 -31.12
CA GLY A 541 11.45 5.36 -31.36
C GLY A 541 10.73 4.89 -30.09
N VAL A 542 11.36 3.98 -29.35
CA VAL A 542 10.85 3.47 -28.06
C VAL A 542 10.72 4.62 -27.06
N LEU A 543 11.77 5.42 -26.87
CA LEU A 543 11.76 6.56 -25.94
C LEU A 543 10.74 7.63 -26.36
N ARG A 544 10.53 7.87 -27.65
CA ARG A 544 9.50 8.83 -28.11
C ARG A 544 8.11 8.38 -27.69
N ARG A 545 7.81 7.08 -27.82
CA ARG A 545 6.54 6.49 -27.44
C ARG A 545 6.33 6.48 -25.93
N VAL A 546 7.39 6.18 -25.16
CA VAL A 546 7.41 6.32 -23.71
C VAL A 546 7.17 7.78 -23.31
N ARG A 547 7.88 8.74 -23.90
CA ARG A 547 7.74 10.18 -23.58
C ARG A 547 6.37 10.74 -23.94
N TYR A 548 5.75 10.21 -24.98
CA TYR A 548 4.38 10.56 -25.33
C TYR A 548 3.40 10.19 -24.21
N ASN A 549 3.56 9.00 -23.61
CA ASN A 549 2.69 8.56 -22.53
C ASN A 549 3.35 7.60 -21.53
N ALA A 550 4.23 8.14 -20.69
CA ALA A 550 5.03 7.30 -19.81
C ALA A 550 4.18 6.71 -18.68
N GLY A 551 3.08 7.35 -18.27
CA GLY A 551 2.15 6.84 -17.27
C GLY A 551 1.42 5.61 -17.77
N LEU A 552 0.90 5.67 -18.99
CA LEU A 552 0.30 4.50 -19.66
C LEU A 552 1.33 3.37 -19.83
N THR A 553 2.57 3.71 -20.19
CA THR A 553 3.66 2.73 -20.34
C THR A 553 3.99 2.04 -19.03
N ILE A 554 4.14 2.80 -17.94
CA ILE A 554 4.44 2.27 -16.61
C ILE A 554 3.28 1.40 -16.11
N VAL A 555 2.04 1.86 -16.22
CA VAL A 555 0.86 1.12 -15.76
C VAL A 555 0.71 -0.20 -16.52
N VAL A 556 0.79 -0.17 -17.86
CA VAL A 556 0.66 -1.39 -18.67
C VAL A 556 1.84 -2.33 -18.47
N GLY A 557 3.07 -1.79 -18.35
CA GLY A 557 4.27 -2.58 -18.06
C GLY A 557 4.22 -3.25 -16.68
N ALA A 558 3.89 -2.49 -15.64
CA ALA A 558 3.75 -3.02 -14.28
C ALA A 558 2.60 -4.04 -14.18
N LEU A 559 1.47 -3.79 -14.85
CA LEU A 559 0.36 -4.76 -14.93
C LEU A 559 0.81 -6.07 -15.58
N ALA A 560 1.62 -6.02 -16.64
CA ALA A 560 2.19 -7.21 -17.26
C ALA A 560 3.16 -7.95 -16.33
N ILE A 561 3.96 -7.23 -15.52
CA ILE A 561 4.82 -7.84 -14.49
C ILE A 561 3.97 -8.55 -13.42
N VAL A 562 2.90 -7.90 -12.91
CA VAL A 562 1.99 -8.52 -11.94
C VAL A 562 1.34 -9.77 -12.53
N LEU A 563 0.84 -9.69 -13.77
CA LEU A 563 0.24 -10.84 -14.46
C LEU A 563 1.24 -11.98 -14.63
N GLY A 564 2.50 -11.67 -14.97
CA GLY A 564 3.58 -12.65 -15.05
C GLY A 564 3.89 -13.30 -13.69
N ALA A 565 4.01 -12.50 -12.63
CA ALA A 565 4.27 -13.01 -11.28
C ALA A 565 3.11 -13.87 -10.74
N LEU A 566 1.86 -13.46 -10.98
CA LEU A 566 0.66 -14.24 -10.67
C LEU A 566 0.61 -15.55 -11.46
N ALA A 567 1.05 -15.54 -12.72
CA ALA A 567 1.11 -16.74 -13.53
C ALA A 567 2.18 -17.73 -13.04
N VAL A 568 3.36 -17.23 -12.64
CA VAL A 568 4.44 -18.03 -12.05
C VAL A 568 4.07 -18.55 -10.67
N SER A 569 3.38 -17.79 -9.83
CA SER A 569 2.89 -18.29 -8.53
C SER A 569 1.79 -19.35 -8.70
N GLY A 570 0.94 -19.24 -9.72
CA GLY A 570 0.00 -20.31 -10.11
C GLY A 570 0.69 -21.60 -10.57
N PHE A 571 1.93 -21.51 -11.09
CA PHE A 571 2.76 -22.65 -11.50
C PHE A 571 3.13 -23.57 -10.34
N VAL A 572 3.21 -23.05 -9.11
CA VAL A 572 3.52 -23.82 -7.88
C VAL A 572 2.48 -24.91 -7.61
N THR A 573 1.28 -24.79 -8.17
CA THR A 573 0.20 -25.79 -8.03
C THR A 573 0.13 -26.81 -9.18
N LEU A 574 1.10 -26.82 -10.11
CA LEU A 574 1.26 -27.67 -11.32
C LEU A 574 0.08 -27.64 -12.33
N ILE A 575 -1.16 -27.78 -11.85
CA ILE A 575 -2.41 -27.73 -12.61
C ILE A 575 -2.80 -26.28 -12.95
N GLY A 576 -2.46 -25.31 -12.09
CA GLY A 576 -2.74 -23.88 -12.31
C GLY A 576 -1.91 -23.27 -13.44
N GLY A 577 -0.61 -23.56 -13.49
CA GLY A 577 0.36 -22.96 -14.42
C GLY A 577 0.01 -23.12 -15.91
N LEU A 578 -0.50 -24.29 -16.30
CA LEU A 578 -0.89 -24.60 -17.70
C LEU A 578 -2.03 -23.73 -18.22
N VAL A 579 -2.83 -23.14 -17.33
CA VAL A 579 -3.95 -22.26 -17.69
C VAL A 579 -3.60 -20.80 -17.40
N THR A 580 -2.96 -20.51 -16.27
CA THR A 580 -2.67 -19.15 -15.83
C THR A 580 -1.59 -18.46 -16.65
N LEU A 581 -0.53 -19.17 -17.07
CA LEU A 581 0.54 -18.63 -17.93
C LEU A 581 0.05 -18.21 -19.32
N PRO A 582 -0.60 -19.08 -20.11
CA PRO A 582 -1.11 -18.66 -21.41
C PRO A 582 -2.18 -17.58 -21.25
N PHE A 583 -3.05 -17.65 -20.23
CA PHE A 583 -4.02 -16.59 -19.98
C PHE A 583 -3.36 -15.23 -19.71
N ALA A 584 -2.39 -15.16 -18.79
CA ALA A 584 -1.67 -13.94 -18.47
C ALA A 584 -0.90 -13.37 -19.69
N ALA A 585 -0.29 -14.23 -20.49
CA ALA A 585 0.40 -13.85 -21.72
C ALA A 585 -0.56 -13.22 -22.75
N LEU A 586 -1.75 -13.81 -22.94
CA LEU A 586 -2.78 -13.29 -23.86
C LEU A 586 -3.35 -11.95 -23.40
N VAL A 587 -3.62 -11.80 -22.09
CA VAL A 587 -4.08 -10.54 -21.50
C VAL A 587 -3.02 -9.45 -21.69
N SER A 588 -1.75 -9.76 -21.42
CA SER A 588 -0.63 -8.83 -21.58
C SER A 588 -0.45 -8.40 -23.04
N ALA A 589 -0.54 -9.35 -23.98
CA ALA A 589 -0.49 -9.06 -25.41
C ALA A 589 -1.63 -8.15 -25.88
N HIS A 590 -2.86 -8.39 -25.42
CA HIS A 590 -4.00 -7.52 -25.72
C HIS A 590 -3.80 -6.11 -25.16
N LEU A 591 -3.25 -5.98 -23.95
CA LEU A 591 -2.90 -4.69 -23.35
C LEU A 591 -1.81 -3.96 -24.15
N PHE A 592 -0.77 -4.67 -24.63
CA PHE A 592 0.29 -4.09 -25.45
C PHE A 592 -0.22 -3.61 -26.82
N GLY A 593 -1.12 -4.36 -27.46
CA GLY A 593 -1.78 -3.93 -28.70
C GLY A 593 -2.68 -2.71 -28.50
N SER A 594 -3.47 -2.71 -27.41
CA SER A 594 -4.34 -1.59 -27.03
C SER A 594 -3.53 -0.34 -26.69
N TYR A 595 -2.46 -0.49 -25.91
CA TYR A 595 -1.45 0.54 -25.66
C TYR A 595 -0.94 1.11 -26.98
N SER A 596 -0.59 0.23 -27.93
CA SER A 596 -0.04 0.68 -29.20
C SER A 596 -1.00 1.58 -29.96
N ARG A 597 -2.24 1.13 -30.12
CA ARG A 597 -3.28 1.90 -30.80
C ARG A 597 -3.46 3.29 -30.20
N LEU A 598 -3.44 3.40 -28.87
CA LEU A 598 -3.59 4.67 -28.16
C LEU A 598 -2.40 5.61 -28.36
N THR A 599 -1.18 5.07 -28.37
CA THR A 599 0.02 5.88 -28.61
C THR A 599 0.20 6.28 -30.08
N ASP A 600 -0.43 5.53 -31.00
CA ASP A 600 -0.31 5.73 -32.44
C ASP A 600 -1.29 6.77 -32.99
N GLY A 601 -2.55 6.74 -32.52
CA GLY A 601 -3.57 7.72 -32.91
C GLY A 601 -3.17 9.16 -32.59
N ALA A 602 -2.31 9.37 -31.59
CA ALA A 602 -1.82 10.69 -31.23
C ALA A 602 -0.54 11.12 -31.96
N ALA A 603 0.31 10.18 -32.39
CA ALA A 603 1.48 10.48 -33.21
C ALA A 603 1.08 10.97 -34.62
N ALA A 604 -0.10 10.57 -35.11
CA ALA A 604 -0.67 11.06 -36.37
C ALA A 604 -1.09 12.54 -36.32
N VAL A 605 -1.57 13.03 -35.17
CA VAL A 605 -2.01 14.44 -34.97
C VAL A 605 -0.82 15.41 -34.86
N ALA A 606 0.35 14.92 -34.47
CA ALA A 606 1.58 15.72 -34.32
C ALA A 606 2.40 15.89 -35.61
N ARG A 607 1.94 15.35 -36.76
CA ARG A 607 2.55 15.67 -38.06
C ARG A 607 2.02 17.04 -38.52
N PRO A 608 2.86 18.07 -38.71
CA PRO A 608 2.40 19.28 -39.36
C PRO A 608 1.86 18.90 -40.74
N ALA A 609 0.64 19.34 -41.06
CA ALA A 609 0.10 19.22 -42.40
C ALA A 609 1.15 19.77 -43.37
N ALA A 610 1.62 18.93 -44.29
CA ALA A 610 2.47 19.38 -45.36
C ALA A 610 1.70 20.47 -46.11
N VAL A 611 2.24 21.69 -46.08
CA VAL A 611 1.72 22.80 -46.89
C VAL A 611 1.81 22.35 -48.35
N PRO A 612 0.70 22.26 -49.10
CA PRO A 612 0.77 21.95 -50.52
C PRO A 612 1.58 23.05 -51.23
N ALA A 613 2.50 22.60 -52.08
CA ALA A 613 3.50 23.42 -52.77
C ALA A 613 2.91 24.47 -53.71
#